data_AF-A0A1D2R4V7-F1
#
_entry.id   AF-A0A1D2R4V7-F1
#
_cell.length_a   1.000
_cell.length_b   1.000
_cell.length_c   1.000
_cell.angle_alpha   90.00
_cell.angle_beta   90.00
_cell.angle_gamma   90.00
#
_symmetry.space_group_name_H-M   'P 1'
#
loop_
_entity.id
_entity.type
_entity.pdbx_description
1 polymer ?
#
loop_
_entity_poly.entity_id
_entity_poly.type
_entity_poly.pdbx_seq_one_letter_code
_entity_poly.pdbx_strand_id
1 'polypeptide(L)'
;MKLIVDANVLFSFFKKDSFTRNFILSHPELELFTPVYVFEELDKHKDEVKSKSGINDKIFELTKQELQIYVTVLKLNELRNFWEEAGQVSPDPDDSPYFAAALALNCVLSI
;
A
#
# COMPACT_ATOMS: atom_id res chain seq x y z
N MET A 1 8.31 14.09 0.61
CA MET A 1 9.20 12.90 0.58
C MET A 1 8.40 11.75 0.00
N LYS A 2 8.97 10.91 -0.88
CA LYS A 2 8.26 9.78 -1.49
C LYS A 2 8.51 8.49 -0.70
N LEU A 3 7.45 7.75 -0.40
CA LEU A 3 7.52 6.50 0.37
C LEU A 3 6.65 5.42 -0.28
N ILE A 4 7.21 4.23 -0.47
CA ILE A 4 6.39 3.04 -0.79
C ILE A 4 5.86 2.46 0.51
N VAL A 5 4.54 2.28 0.59
CA VAL A 5 3.87 1.65 1.73
C VAL A 5 3.45 0.22 1.41
N ASP A 6 3.65 -0.66 2.38
CA ASP A 6 3.32 -2.08 2.30
C ASP A 6 1.84 -2.37 2.60
N ALA A 7 1.46 -3.63 2.49
CA ALA A 7 0.11 -4.09 2.85
C ALA A 7 -0.22 -3.81 4.32
N ASN A 8 0.74 -3.97 5.25
CA ASN A 8 0.51 -3.79 6.68
C ASN A 8 0.16 -2.35 7.04
N VAL A 9 0.77 -1.37 6.37
CA VAL A 9 0.45 0.05 6.51
C VAL A 9 -0.98 0.30 6.04
N LEU A 10 -1.38 -0.24 4.87
CA LEU A 10 -2.76 -0.11 4.39
C LEU A 10 -3.74 -0.78 5.35
N PHE A 11 -3.48 -2.02 5.81
CA PHE A 11 -4.33 -2.72 6.78
C PHE A 11 -4.45 -1.96 8.10
N SER A 12 -3.34 -1.42 8.60
CA SER A 12 -3.31 -0.63 9.84
C SER A 12 -4.10 0.67 9.73
N PHE A 13 -4.27 1.22 8.52
CA PHE A 13 -5.12 2.40 8.29
C PHE A 13 -6.60 2.14 8.60
N PHE A 14 -7.09 0.91 8.44
CA PHE A 14 -8.48 0.54 8.76
C PHE A 14 -8.74 0.41 10.26
N LYS A 15 -7.68 0.21 11.06
CA LYS A 15 -7.79 0.18 12.50
C LYS A 15 -7.95 1.60 13.02
N LYS A 16 -9.12 1.87 13.61
CA LYS A 16 -9.43 3.16 14.25
C LYS A 16 -8.35 3.50 15.29
N ASP A 17 -7.92 4.77 15.30
CA ASP A 17 -6.92 5.32 16.21
C ASP A 17 -5.54 4.64 16.15
N SER A 18 -5.21 3.95 15.05
CA SER A 18 -3.86 3.42 14.86
C SER A 18 -2.86 4.56 14.69
N PHE A 19 -1.63 4.33 15.17
CA PHE A 19 -0.51 5.25 14.95
C PHE A 19 -0.34 5.55 13.45
N THR A 20 -0.43 4.52 12.61
CA THR A 20 -0.31 4.63 11.15
C THR A 20 -1.37 5.55 10.55
N ARG A 21 -2.65 5.38 10.92
CA ARG A 21 -3.73 6.24 10.42
C ARG A 21 -3.48 7.70 10.83
N ASN A 22 -3.16 7.93 12.10
CA ASN A 22 -2.88 9.27 12.61
C ASN A 22 -1.65 9.89 11.92
N PHE A 23 -0.60 9.10 11.69
CA PHE A 23 0.61 9.55 11.01
C PHE A 23 0.33 9.99 9.57
N ILE A 24 -0.36 9.16 8.78
CA ILE A 24 -0.72 9.48 7.39
C ILE A 24 -1.59 10.73 7.32
N LEU A 25 -2.60 10.85 8.18
CA LEU A 25 -3.50 12.00 8.20
C LEU A 25 -2.82 13.29 8.68
N SER A 26 -1.79 13.19 9.52
CA SER A 26 -1.08 14.35 10.08
C SER A 26 0.07 14.85 9.21
N HIS A 27 0.49 14.07 8.21
CA HIS A 27 1.62 14.38 7.32
C HIS A 27 1.22 14.34 5.84
N PRO A 28 0.29 15.21 5.39
CA PRO A 28 -0.17 15.25 3.99
C PRO A 28 0.92 15.64 2.98
N GLU A 29 2.07 16.13 3.44
CA GLU A 29 3.25 16.43 2.62
C GLU A 29 4.06 15.17 2.21
N LEU A 30 3.73 14.01 2.77
CA LEU A 30 4.29 12.73 2.35
C LEU A 30 3.57 12.24 1.10
N GLU A 31 4.33 11.96 0.06
CA GLU A 31 3.82 11.31 -1.15
C GLU A 31 3.90 9.80 -0.95
N LEU A 32 2.78 9.19 -0.59
CA LEU A 32 2.70 7.75 -0.36
C LEU A 32 2.31 7.04 -1.65
N PHE A 33 3.01 5.97 -1.96
CA PHE A 33 2.75 5.14 -3.11
C PHE A 33 2.60 3.69 -2.69
N THR A 34 1.76 2.95 -3.39
CA THR A 34 1.69 1.50 -3.20
C THR A 34 1.45 0.83 -4.55
N PRO A 35 2.05 -0.34 -4.81
CA PRO A 35 1.73 -1.11 -6.00
C PRO A 35 0.25 -1.56 -6.02
N VAL A 36 -0.32 -1.72 -7.23
CA VAL A 36 -1.71 -2.16 -7.39
C VAL A 36 -2.05 -3.50 -6.72
N TYR A 37 -1.11 -4.46 -6.67
CA TYR A 37 -1.37 -5.76 -6.04
C TYR A 37 -1.64 -5.64 -4.54
N VAL A 38 -1.08 -4.63 -3.87
CA VAL A 38 -1.31 -4.42 -2.43
C VAL A 38 -2.78 -4.04 -2.18
N PHE A 39 -3.37 -3.28 -3.10
CA PHE A 39 -4.80 -2.97 -3.07
C PHE A 39 -5.67 -4.18 -3.42
N GLU A 40 -5.22 -5.05 -4.32
CA GLU A 40 -5.90 -6.32 -4.63
C GLU A 40 -5.85 -7.27 -3.42
N GLU A 41 -4.74 -7.31 -2.70
CA GLU A 41 -4.58 -8.05 -1.45
C GLU A 41 -5.51 -7.50 -0.36
N LEU A 42 -5.62 -6.17 -0.24
CA LEU A 42 -6.56 -5.53 0.67
C LEU A 42 -8.01 -5.97 0.41
N ASP A 43 -8.41 -6.08 -0.86
CA ASP A 43 -9.74 -6.58 -1.25
C ASP A 43 -9.91 -8.07 -0.96
N LYS A 44 -8.87 -8.88 -1.23
CA LYS A 44 -8.87 -10.32 -0.93
C LYS A 44 -9.01 -10.60 0.57
N HIS A 45 -8.41 -9.76 1.41
CA HIS A 45 -8.44 -9.86 2.86
C HIS A 45 -9.54 -8.99 3.51
N LYS A 46 -10.48 -8.45 2.72
CA LYS A 46 -11.55 -7.55 3.19
C LYS A 46 -12.32 -8.09 4.40
N ASP A 47 -12.71 -9.37 4.39
CA ASP A 47 -13.47 -9.96 5.51
C ASP A 47 -12.65 -10.03 6.80
N GLU A 48 -11.36 -10.31 6.69
CA GLU A 48 -10.43 -10.32 7.81
C GLU A 48 -10.24 -8.90 8.38
N VAL A 49 -10.06 -7.90 7.51
CA VAL A 49 -9.93 -6.48 7.89
C VAL A 49 -11.18 -5.98 8.60
N LYS A 50 -12.37 -6.30 8.06
CA LYS A 50 -13.66 -5.97 8.67
C LYS A 50 -13.79 -6.57 10.07
N SER A 51 -13.47 -7.86 10.20
CA SER A 51 -13.51 -8.59 11.48
C SER A 51 -12.55 -7.98 12.51
N LYS A 52 -11.29 -7.77 12.13
CA LYS A 52 -10.25 -7.21 13.02
C LYS A 52 -10.50 -5.75 13.41
N SER A 53 -11.08 -4.97 12.52
CA SER A 53 -11.33 -3.54 12.75
C SER A 53 -12.72 -3.25 13.31
N GLY A 54 -13.59 -4.25 13.38
CA GLY A 54 -14.97 -4.10 13.85
C GLY A 54 -15.82 -3.21 12.94
N ILE A 55 -15.59 -3.23 11.63
CA ILE A 55 -16.26 -2.37 10.64
C ILE A 55 -17.13 -3.18 9.68
N ASN A 56 -18.15 -2.54 9.12
CA ASN A 56 -19.01 -3.14 8.09
C ASN A 56 -18.51 -2.79 6.67
N ASP A 57 -19.13 -3.41 5.65
CA ASP A 57 -18.76 -3.19 4.24
C ASP A 57 -18.81 -1.73 3.82
N LYS A 58 -19.84 -0.99 4.26
CA LYS A 58 -19.97 0.43 3.91
C LYS A 58 -18.81 1.25 4.46
N ILE A 59 -18.42 1.02 5.72
CA ILE A 59 -17.29 1.69 6.34
C ILE A 59 -15.98 1.26 5.66
N PHE A 60 -15.81 -0.01 5.31
CA PHE A 60 -14.65 -0.48 4.57
C PHE A 60 -14.48 0.27 3.24
N GLU A 61 -15.52 0.36 2.42
CA GLU A 61 -15.43 1.06 1.13
C GLU A 61 -15.14 2.56 1.31
N LEU A 62 -15.75 3.21 2.31
CA LEU A 62 -15.49 4.62 2.61
C LEU A 62 -14.05 4.85 3.07
N THR A 63 -13.52 4.00 3.96
CA THR A 63 -12.13 4.07 4.42
C THR A 63 -11.16 3.77 3.28
N LYS A 64 -11.49 2.84 2.38
CA LYS A 64 -10.70 2.55 1.19
C LYS A 64 -10.64 3.75 0.24
N GLN A 65 -11.77 4.43 0.03
CA GLN A 65 -11.82 5.68 -0.74
C GLN A 65 -11.01 6.80 -0.08
N GLU A 66 -11.10 6.93 1.25
CA GLU A 66 -10.27 7.87 2.02
C GLU A 66 -8.77 7.58 1.81
N LEU A 67 -8.38 6.31 1.89
CA LEU A 67 -6.99 5.88 1.71
C LEU A 67 -6.43 6.23 0.32
N GLN A 68 -7.25 6.13 -0.73
CA GLN A 68 -6.85 6.51 -2.10
C GLN A 68 -6.63 8.02 -2.30
N ILE A 69 -7.10 8.87 -1.37
CA ILE A 69 -6.80 10.30 -1.39
C ILE A 69 -5.35 10.55 -0.94
N TYR A 70 -4.83 9.72 -0.03
CA TYR A 70 -3.50 9.87 0.56
C TYR A 70 -2.43 8.97 -0.08
N VAL A 71 -2.83 7.84 -0.65
CA VAL A 71 -1.92 6.84 -1.24
C VAL A 71 -2.20 6.69 -2.73
N THR A 72 -1.16 6.96 -3.54
CA THR A 72 -1.21 6.78 -4.99
C THR A 72 -0.95 5.32 -5.35
N VAL A 73 -1.87 4.70 -6.08
CA VAL A 73 -1.73 3.31 -6.54
C VAL A 73 -0.99 3.25 -7.87
N LEU A 74 0.18 2.61 -7.89
CA LEU A 74 0.99 2.40 -9.08
C LEU A 74 0.48 1.22 -9.89
N LYS A 75 0.21 1.43 -11.18
CA LYS A 75 -0.32 0.38 -12.06
C LYS A 75 0.80 -0.55 -12.53
N LEU A 76 0.47 -1.81 -12.77
CA LEU A 76 1.38 -2.82 -13.32
C LEU A 76 2.15 -2.34 -14.56
N ASN A 77 1.48 -1.61 -15.47
CA ASN A 77 2.12 -1.09 -16.68
C ASN A 77 3.24 -0.07 -16.38
N GLU A 78 3.15 0.68 -15.29
CA GLU A 78 4.17 1.63 -14.84
C GLU A 78 5.36 0.90 -14.21
N LEU A 79 5.11 -0.28 -13.64
CA LEU A 79 6.12 -1.13 -13.02
C LEU A 79 6.79 -2.10 -13.99
N ARG A 80 6.13 -2.43 -15.12
CA ARG A 80 6.54 -3.49 -16.06
C ARG A 80 7.99 -3.38 -16.54
N ASN A 81 8.48 -2.16 -16.74
CA ASN A 81 9.86 -1.91 -17.19
C ASN A 81 10.92 -2.26 -16.12
N PHE A 82 10.50 -2.37 -14.86
CA PHE A 82 11.35 -2.66 -13.71
C PHE A 82 11.14 -4.07 -13.16
N TRP A 83 10.22 -4.87 -13.72
CA TRP A 83 9.95 -6.23 -13.25
C TRP A 83 11.14 -7.17 -13.41
N GLU A 84 11.84 -7.07 -14.54
CA GLU A 84 13.02 -7.90 -14.81
C GLU A 84 14.16 -7.57 -13.84
N GLU A 85 14.42 -6.28 -13.62
CA GLU A 85 15.43 -5.81 -12.68
C GLU A 85 15.06 -6.16 -11.24
N ALA A 86 13.79 -5.95 -10.86
CA ALA A 86 13.28 -6.29 -9.55
C ALA A 86 13.41 -7.78 -9.24
N GLY A 87 13.11 -8.66 -10.20
CA GLY A 87 13.29 -10.10 -10.02
C GLY A 87 14.75 -10.54 -9.84
N GLN A 88 15.72 -9.73 -10.24
CA GLN A 88 17.15 -10.02 -10.03
C GLN A 88 17.65 -9.53 -8.67
N VAL A 89 17.12 -8.42 -8.16
CA VAL A 89 17.54 -7.83 -6.88
C VAL A 89 16.68 -8.26 -5.70
N SER A 90 15.47 -8.76 -5.95
CA SER A 90 14.55 -9.19 -4.90
C SER A 90 15.04 -10.49 -4.26
N PRO A 91 15.19 -10.52 -2.91
CA PRO A 91 15.56 -11.75 -2.20
C PRO A 91 14.46 -12.81 -2.24
N ASP A 92 13.20 -12.39 -2.37
CA ASP A 92 12.02 -13.26 -2.52
C ASP A 92 11.26 -12.90 -3.81
N PRO A 93 10.89 -13.88 -4.66
CA PRO A 93 10.04 -13.64 -5.83
C PRO A 93 8.74 -12.88 -5.52
N ASP A 94 8.14 -13.13 -4.36
CA ASP A 94 6.89 -12.49 -3.93
C ASP A 94 7.07 -11.01 -3.58
N ASP A 95 8.30 -10.58 -3.26
CA ASP A 95 8.66 -9.18 -2.99
C ASP A 95 9.04 -8.39 -4.24
N SER A 96 9.25 -9.07 -5.38
CA SER A 96 9.63 -8.42 -6.65
C SER A 96 8.72 -7.24 -7.03
N PRO A 97 7.39 -7.27 -6.79
CA PRO A 97 6.53 -6.12 -7.04
C PRO A 97 6.83 -4.88 -6.18
N TYR A 98 7.25 -5.04 -4.92
CA TYR A 98 7.70 -3.93 -4.06
C TYR A 98 8.99 -3.33 -4.61
N PHE A 99 9.97 -4.17 -4.98
CA PHE A 99 11.24 -3.73 -5.57
C PHE A 99 11.04 -3.01 -6.91
N ALA A 100 10.14 -3.50 -7.77
CA ALA A 100 9.81 -2.84 -9.03
C ALA A 100 9.25 -1.42 -8.81
N ALA A 101 8.42 -1.22 -7.78
CA ALA A 101 7.90 0.10 -7.42
C ALA A 101 8.97 1.02 -6.83
N ALA A 102 9.85 0.49 -5.99
CA ALA A 102 10.97 1.25 -5.44
C ALA A 102 11.93 1.73 -6.53
N LEU A 103 12.26 0.85 -7.50
CA LEU A 103 13.09 1.17 -8.66
C LEU A 103 12.41 2.20 -9.56
N ALA A 104 11.12 2.02 -9.86
CA ALA A 104 10.36 2.93 -10.72
C ALA A 104 10.29 4.36 -10.17
N LEU A 105 10.19 4.51 -8.85
CA LEU A 105 10.04 5.80 -8.19
C LEU A 105 11.34 6.34 -7.57
N ASN A 106 12.44 5.57 -7.63
CA ASN A 106 13.72 5.85 -6.98
C ASN A 106 13.53 6.25 -5.50
N CYS A 107 12.86 5.39 -4.72
CA CYS A 107 12.48 5.68 -3.34
C CYS A 107 12.69 4.50 -2.39
N VAL A 108 12.57 4.76 -1.10
CA VAL A 108 12.83 3.80 -0.02
C VAL A 108 11.59 2.93 0.22
N LEU A 109 11.82 1.63 0.43
CA LEU A 109 10.81 0.67 0.88
C LEU A 109 10.59 0.80 2.39
N SER A 110 9.35 0.91 2.86
CA SER A 110 9.07 0.63 4.27
C SER A 110 9.10 -0.88 4.46
N ILE A 111 10.08 -1.38 5.22
CA ILE A 111 10.19 -2.77 5.67
C ILE A 111 9.49 -2.91 7.02
#